data_AF-A0A527A2T6-F1
#
_entry.id   AF-A0A527A2T6-F1
#
_cell.length_a   1.000
_cell.length_b   1.000
_cell.length_c   1.000
_cell.angle_alpha   90.00
_cell.angle_beta   90.00
_cell.angle_gamma   90.00
#
_symmetry.space_group_name_H-M   'P 1'
#
loop_
_entity.id
_entity.type
_entity.pdbx_description
1 polymer ?
#
loop_
_entity_poly.entity_id
_entity_poly.type
_entity_poly.pdbx_seq_one_letter_code
_entity_poly.pdbx_strand_id
1 'polypeptide(L)'
;RSYRIAPGETMLLVVPHSHRYWVEKGGRWEFFWISMHGAEALRIHREVLATKGPVFRLRAATVDNLADCAYRLVKGDGSTPARASAISYEAAMALYDDVFELHGNDAAENSVVRQVTDYIGAHLHLPLPVDELARLSGLSRAHFSRV
;
A
#
# COMPACT_ATOMS: atom_id res chain seq x y z
N ARG A 1 18.90 13.98 10.18
CA ARG A 1 19.52 12.73 9.63
C ARG A 1 19.72 12.94 8.13
N SER A 2 20.73 12.30 7.53
CA SER A 2 20.99 12.38 6.09
C SER A 2 20.85 10.98 5.49
N TYR A 3 20.23 10.88 4.32
CA TYR A 3 20.04 9.63 3.59
C TYR A 3 20.61 9.80 2.19
N ARG A 4 21.29 8.76 1.68
CA ARG A 4 21.72 8.69 0.29
C ARG A 4 20.72 7.84 -0.47
N ILE A 5 20.26 8.34 -1.62
CA ILE A 5 19.39 7.60 -2.52
C ILE A 5 20.19 7.14 -3.74
N ALA A 6 20.02 5.87 -4.10
CA ALA A 6 20.61 5.23 -5.27
C ALA A 6 19.55 4.87 -6.31
N PRO A 7 19.94 4.58 -7.57
CA PRO A 7 19.02 4.04 -8.56
C PRO A 7 18.29 2.78 -8.05
N GLY A 8 16.99 2.69 -8.33
CA GLY A 8 16.12 1.59 -7.86
C GLY A 8 15.60 1.74 -6.44
N GLU A 9 15.94 2.84 -5.74
CA GLU A 9 15.37 3.15 -4.43
C GLU A 9 14.22 4.14 -4.54
N THR A 10 13.31 4.04 -3.58
CA THR A 10 12.14 4.90 -3.45
C THR A 10 12.39 5.91 -2.34
N MET A 11 12.09 7.18 -2.62
CA MET A 11 12.05 8.24 -1.61
C MET A 11 10.59 8.55 -1.26
N LEU A 12 10.24 8.46 0.01
CA LEU A 12 8.94 8.90 0.52
C LEU A 12 9.10 10.15 1.38
N LEU A 13 8.28 11.17 1.08
CA LEU A 13 8.28 12.46 1.78
C LEU A 13 6.86 12.84 2.17
N VAL A 14 6.76 13.54 3.30
CA VAL A 14 5.51 14.15 3.77
C VAL A 14 5.71 15.67 3.85
N VAL A 15 4.66 16.44 3.58
CA VAL A 15 4.64 17.90 3.69
C VAL A 15 3.50 18.33 4.63
N PRO A 16 3.73 19.24 5.60
CA PRO A 16 5.03 19.82 5.95
C PRO A 16 5.87 18.84 6.76
N HIS A 17 7.15 18.70 6.39
CA HIS A 17 8.15 18.01 7.19
C HIS A 17 9.52 18.61 6.86
N SER A 18 10.43 18.67 7.84
CA SER A 18 11.76 19.22 7.60
C SER A 18 12.60 18.24 6.78
N HIS A 19 12.66 18.45 5.47
CA HIS A 19 13.51 17.69 4.55
C HIS A 19 14.24 18.64 3.59
N ARG A 20 15.46 18.27 3.24
CA ARG A 20 16.27 18.92 2.21
C ARG A 20 16.91 17.83 1.39
N TYR A 21 16.74 17.87 0.08
CA TYR A 21 17.37 16.97 -0.86
C TYR A 21 18.13 17.78 -1.90
N TRP A 22 19.22 17.20 -2.42
CA TRP A 22 20.06 17.80 -3.44
C TRP A 22 20.72 16.70 -4.26
N VAL A 23 21.05 17.02 -5.51
CA VAL A 23 21.92 16.19 -6.35
C VAL A 23 23.36 16.66 -6.16
N GLU A 24 24.30 15.71 -6.11
CA GLU A 24 25.72 16.04 -6.07
C GLU A 24 26.16 16.75 -7.37
N LYS A 25 27.22 17.55 -7.31
CA LYS A 25 27.72 18.28 -8.48
C LYS A 25 28.08 17.29 -9.60
N GLY A 26 27.50 17.49 -10.78
CA GLY A 26 27.68 16.59 -11.93
C GLY A 26 26.79 15.34 -11.92
N GLY A 27 26.00 15.14 -10.86
CA GLY A 27 24.99 14.09 -10.79
C GLY A 27 23.69 14.45 -11.51
N ARG A 28 22.88 13.43 -11.80
CA ARG A 28 21.55 13.57 -12.38
C ARG A 28 20.60 12.58 -11.70
N TRP A 29 19.37 13.02 -11.46
CA TRP A 29 18.27 12.14 -11.04
C TRP A 29 17.25 12.03 -12.17
N GLU A 30 16.74 10.82 -12.36
CA GLU A 30 15.58 10.51 -13.18
C GLU A 30 14.64 9.65 -12.35
N PHE A 31 13.39 10.07 -12.22
CA PHE A 31 12.39 9.40 -11.41
C PHE A 31 10.99 9.83 -11.86
N PHE A 32 10.01 8.98 -11.60
CA PHE A 32 8.60 9.36 -11.59
C PHE A 32 8.17 9.65 -10.16
N TRP A 33 7.09 10.42 -9.98
CA TRP A 33 6.55 10.73 -8.66
C TRP A 33 5.05 10.91 -8.73
N ILE A 34 4.41 10.66 -7.60
CA ILE A 34 2.99 10.92 -7.36
C ILE A 34 2.92 11.76 -6.08
N SER A 35 2.19 12.87 -6.12
CA SER A 35 1.86 13.63 -4.91
C SER A 35 0.39 13.44 -4.59
N MET A 36 0.13 13.25 -3.31
CA MET A 36 -1.20 13.02 -2.78
C MET A 36 -1.48 14.01 -1.66
N HIS A 37 -2.74 14.38 -1.52
CA HIS A 37 -3.24 15.23 -0.45
C HIS A 37 -4.43 14.56 0.23
N GLY A 38 -4.63 14.86 1.51
CA GLY A 38 -5.71 14.29 2.31
C GLY A 38 -5.20 13.54 3.54
N ALA A 39 -6.07 13.45 4.55
CA ALA A 39 -5.73 12.86 5.85
C ALA A 39 -5.37 11.37 5.73
N GLU A 40 -6.08 10.61 4.92
CA GLU A 40 -5.82 9.16 4.77
C GLU A 40 -4.51 8.89 4.05
N ALA A 41 -4.24 9.56 2.92
CA ALA A 41 -2.94 9.48 2.25
C ALA A 41 -1.80 9.83 3.23
N LEU A 42 -1.97 10.86 4.05
CA LEU A 42 -0.98 11.26 5.05
C LEU A 42 -0.79 10.19 6.15
N ARG A 43 -1.88 9.57 6.60
CA ARG A 43 -1.84 8.48 7.58
C ARG A 43 -1.02 7.30 7.05
N ILE A 44 -1.34 6.82 5.85
CA ILE A 44 -0.64 5.71 5.17
C ILE A 44 0.85 6.01 5.01
N HIS A 45 1.20 7.19 4.49
CA HIS A 45 2.60 7.57 4.30
C HIS A 45 3.37 7.66 5.62
N ARG A 46 2.73 8.14 6.70
CA ARG A 46 3.36 8.19 8.03
C ARG A 46 3.65 6.80 8.59
N GLU A 47 2.74 5.86 8.40
CA GLU A 47 2.95 4.46 8.79
C GLU A 47 4.15 3.86 8.04
N VAL A 48 4.19 4.01 6.72
CA VAL A 48 5.34 3.54 5.90
C VAL A 48 6.66 4.18 6.35
N LEU A 49 6.67 5.51 6.57
CA LEU A 49 7.85 6.23 7.06
C LEU A 49 8.31 5.74 8.43
N ALA A 50 7.38 5.44 9.34
CA ALA A 50 7.71 4.92 10.66
C ALA A 50 8.38 3.53 10.58
N THR A 51 7.96 2.71 9.60
CA THR A 51 8.45 1.34 9.42
C THR A 51 9.78 1.26 8.67
N LYS A 52 9.91 1.92 7.51
CA LYS A 52 11.08 1.78 6.62
C LYS A 52 11.98 3.02 6.57
N GLY A 53 11.53 4.14 7.13
CA GLY A 53 12.19 5.43 6.94
C GLY A 53 11.90 6.06 5.57
N PRO A 54 12.58 7.15 5.22
CA PRO A 54 12.27 7.95 4.02
C PRO A 54 12.91 7.43 2.73
N VAL A 55 13.87 6.49 2.80
CA VAL A 55 14.53 5.89 1.63
C VAL A 55 14.56 4.38 1.84
N PHE A 56 13.98 3.64 0.91
CA PHE A 56 13.89 2.18 0.96
C PHE A 56 13.78 1.57 -0.44
N ARG A 57 13.96 0.26 -0.55
CA ARG A 57 13.76 -0.50 -1.79
C ARG A 57 12.40 -1.20 -1.75
N LEU A 58 11.73 -1.19 -2.89
CA LEU A 58 10.51 -1.93 -3.16
C LEU A 58 10.81 -3.13 -4.05
N ARG A 59 9.88 -4.09 -4.12
CA ARG A 59 9.93 -5.14 -5.15
C ARG A 59 9.72 -4.52 -6.53
N ALA A 60 10.33 -5.12 -7.55
CA ALA A 60 10.21 -4.65 -8.94
C ALA A 60 8.75 -4.53 -9.40
N ALA A 61 7.91 -5.52 -9.10
CA ALA A 61 6.49 -5.50 -9.44
C ALA A 61 5.74 -4.32 -8.81
N THR A 62 6.11 -3.91 -7.59
CA THR A 62 5.52 -2.74 -6.94
C THR A 62 5.99 -1.46 -7.63
N VAL A 63 7.27 -1.36 -7.99
CA VAL A 63 7.80 -0.22 -8.76
C VAL A 63 7.07 -0.09 -10.11
N ASP A 64 6.86 -1.21 -10.81
CA ASP A 64 6.14 -1.23 -12.09
C ASP A 64 4.69 -0.77 -11.92
N ASN A 65 4.01 -1.20 -10.86
CA ASN A 65 2.65 -0.75 -10.57
C ASN A 65 2.59 0.76 -10.25
N LEU A 66 3.52 1.26 -9.44
CA LEU A 66 3.61 2.70 -9.14
C LEU A 66 3.89 3.51 -10.42
N ALA A 67 4.73 2.99 -11.32
CA ALA A 67 5.03 3.61 -12.60
C ALA A 67 3.80 3.63 -13.53
N ASP A 68 3.01 2.56 -13.57
CA ASP A 68 1.73 2.50 -14.30
C ASP A 68 0.73 3.52 -13.76
N CYS A 69 0.56 3.60 -12.43
CA CYS A 69 -0.29 4.60 -11.79
C CYS A 69 0.14 6.03 -12.18
N ALA A 70 1.44 6.34 -12.12
CA ALA A 70 1.97 7.63 -12.53
C ALA A 70 1.71 7.90 -14.02
N TYR A 71 1.90 6.89 -14.87
CA TYR A 71 1.66 6.99 -16.30
C TYR A 71 0.18 7.25 -16.63
N ARG A 72 -0.76 6.54 -16.01
CA ARG A 72 -2.21 6.74 -16.15
C ARG A 72 -2.64 8.14 -15.74
N LEU A 73 -2.09 8.67 -14.65
CA LEU A 73 -2.31 10.06 -14.24
C LEU A 73 -1.82 11.05 -15.30
N VAL A 74 -0.62 10.85 -15.85
CA VAL A 74 -0.06 11.69 -16.92
C VAL A 74 -0.85 11.59 -18.22
N LYS A 75 -1.41 10.42 -18.54
CA LYS A 75 -2.21 10.19 -19.74
C LYS A 75 -3.62 10.76 -19.68
N GLY A 76 -4.06 11.23 -18.51
CA GLY A 76 -5.37 11.87 -18.34
C GLY A 76 -6.48 10.93 -17.85
N ASP A 77 -6.14 9.70 -17.43
CA ASP A 77 -7.12 8.78 -16.83
C ASP A 77 -7.66 9.34 -15.49
N GLY A 78 -6.88 10.21 -14.85
CA GLY A 78 -7.25 11.01 -13.68
C GLY A 78 -8.03 12.30 -14.00
N SER A 79 -8.73 12.38 -15.14
CA SER A 79 -9.44 13.59 -15.59
C SER A 79 -10.52 14.14 -14.63
N THR A 80 -10.91 13.36 -13.62
CA THR A 80 -11.79 13.82 -12.55
C THR A 80 -11.13 13.59 -11.19
N PRO A 81 -11.46 14.39 -10.15
CA PRO A 81 -10.89 14.20 -8.82
C PRO A 81 -11.10 12.79 -8.24
N ALA A 82 -12.26 12.18 -8.49
CA ALA A 82 -12.56 10.82 -8.04
C ALA A 82 -11.65 9.78 -8.71
N ARG A 83 -11.46 9.88 -10.03
CA ARG A 83 -10.57 8.97 -10.77
C ARG A 83 -9.10 9.18 -10.40
N ALA A 84 -8.66 10.43 -10.29
CA ALA A 84 -7.30 10.73 -9.84
C ALA A 84 -7.04 10.17 -8.44
N SER A 85 -8.02 10.29 -7.54
CA SER A 85 -7.94 9.72 -6.19
C SER A 85 -7.86 8.19 -6.25
N ALA A 86 -8.71 7.52 -7.04
CA ALA A 86 -8.68 6.07 -7.16
C ALA A 86 -7.30 5.55 -7.60
N ILE A 87 -6.71 6.15 -8.65
CA ILE A 87 -5.37 5.78 -9.13
C ILE A 87 -4.29 6.10 -8.07
N SER A 88 -4.42 7.21 -7.37
CA SER A 88 -3.45 7.59 -6.34
C SER A 88 -3.50 6.66 -5.12
N TYR A 89 -4.71 6.26 -4.69
CA TYR A 89 -4.85 5.31 -3.58
C TYR A 89 -4.47 3.89 -3.99
N GLU A 90 -4.67 3.50 -5.25
CA GLU A 90 -4.10 2.26 -5.80
C GLU A 90 -2.57 2.22 -5.60
N ALA A 91 -1.86 3.30 -5.95
CA ALA A 91 -0.43 3.42 -5.71
C ALA A 91 -0.07 3.39 -4.21
N ALA A 92 -0.81 4.12 -3.36
CA ALA A 92 -0.56 4.14 -1.92
C ALA A 92 -0.75 2.76 -1.26
N MET A 93 -1.73 1.98 -1.71
CA MET A 93 -1.96 0.61 -1.22
C MET A 93 -0.90 -0.36 -1.72
N ALA A 94 -0.49 -0.27 -2.98
CA ALA A 94 0.62 -1.08 -3.49
C ALA A 94 1.93 -0.83 -2.71
N LEU A 95 2.20 0.43 -2.37
CA LEU A 95 3.31 0.80 -1.49
C LEU A 95 3.16 0.19 -0.10
N TYR A 96 1.97 0.28 0.49
CA TYR A 96 1.68 -0.26 1.82
C TYR A 96 1.89 -1.78 1.88
N ASP A 97 1.34 -2.52 0.92
CA ASP A 97 1.42 -3.98 0.85
C ASP A 97 2.85 -4.49 0.73
N ASP A 98 3.69 -3.79 -0.03
CA ASP A 98 5.12 -4.11 -0.17
C ASP A 98 5.88 -3.87 1.13
N VAL A 99 5.60 -2.75 1.80
CA VAL A 99 6.32 -2.33 3.01
C VAL A 99 5.95 -3.18 4.22
N PHE A 100 4.67 -3.48 4.39
CA PHE A 100 4.13 -4.15 5.57
C PHE A 100 3.95 -5.66 5.40
N GLU A 101 4.34 -6.22 4.25
CA GLU A 101 4.21 -7.64 3.96
C GLU A 101 2.82 -8.17 4.34
N LEU A 102 1.82 -8.01 3.47
CA LEU A 102 0.54 -8.73 3.64
C LEU A 102 0.70 -10.28 3.69
N HIS A 103 1.92 -10.83 3.64
CA HIS A 103 2.21 -12.25 3.75
C HIS A 103 3.37 -12.62 4.73
N GLY A 104 3.77 -11.72 5.64
CA GLY A 104 5.01 -11.88 6.41
C GLY A 104 4.91 -12.56 7.77
N ASN A 105 3.94 -12.18 8.62
CA ASN A 105 4.00 -12.55 10.05
C ASN A 105 2.86 -13.40 10.60
N ASP A 106 1.76 -13.60 9.87
CA ASP A 106 0.68 -14.52 10.26
C ASP A 106 0.18 -15.33 9.07
N ALA A 107 1.04 -16.16 8.48
CA ALA A 107 0.64 -17.03 7.37
C ALA A 107 -0.59 -17.90 7.73
N ALA A 108 -0.74 -18.27 9.00
CA ALA A 108 -1.89 -19.00 9.51
C ALA A 108 -3.16 -18.14 9.64
N GLU A 109 -3.10 -16.95 10.28
CA GLU A 109 -4.28 -16.08 10.41
C GLU A 109 -4.72 -15.51 9.06
N ASN A 110 -3.76 -15.12 8.21
CA ASN A 110 -4.04 -14.72 6.83
C ASN A 110 -4.66 -15.86 6.00
N SER A 111 -4.28 -17.12 6.24
CA SER A 111 -4.91 -18.26 5.57
C SER A 111 -6.37 -18.45 5.98
N VAL A 112 -6.67 -18.23 7.26
CA VAL A 112 -8.02 -18.34 7.82
C VAL A 112 -8.91 -17.21 7.29
N VAL A 113 -8.45 -15.96 7.38
CA VAL A 113 -9.19 -14.80 6.86
C VAL A 113 -9.42 -14.97 5.36
N ARG A 114 -8.38 -15.34 4.60
CA ARG A 114 -8.49 -15.56 3.15
C ARG A 114 -9.48 -16.66 2.81
N GLN A 115 -9.43 -17.81 3.47
CA GLN A 115 -10.36 -18.92 3.24
C GLN A 115 -11.81 -18.47 3.45
N VAL A 116 -12.06 -17.69 4.49
CA VAL A 116 -13.39 -17.16 4.80
C VAL A 116 -13.82 -16.09 3.78
N THR A 117 -12.94 -15.18 3.40
CA THR A 117 -13.21 -14.16 2.37
C THR A 117 -13.51 -14.79 1.01
N ASP A 118 -12.75 -15.81 0.60
CA ASP A 118 -12.98 -16.54 -0.65
C ASP A 118 -14.34 -17.25 -0.64
N TYR A 119 -14.71 -17.87 0.49
CA TYR A 119 -16.02 -18.50 0.66
C TYR A 119 -17.16 -17.47 0.59
N ILE A 120 -17.03 -16.34 1.28
CA ILE A 120 -18.00 -15.23 1.23
C ILE A 120 -18.17 -14.74 -0.21
N GLY A 121 -17.05 -14.50 -0.91
CA GLY A 121 -17.07 -14.03 -2.30
C GLY A 121 -17.81 -14.98 -3.24
N ALA A 122 -17.65 -16.29 -3.05
CA ALA A 122 -18.35 -17.32 -3.84
C ALA A 122 -19.85 -17.47 -3.47
N HIS A 123 -20.26 -17.05 -2.27
CA HIS A 123 -21.60 -17.29 -1.71
C HIS A 123 -22.34 -16.02 -1.29
N LEU A 124 -22.05 -14.87 -1.92
CA LEU A 124 -22.69 -13.57 -1.61
C LEU A 124 -24.22 -13.55 -1.72
N HIS A 125 -24.81 -14.54 -2.38
CA HIS A 125 -26.25 -14.69 -2.56
C HIS A 125 -26.94 -15.45 -1.42
N LEU A 126 -26.18 -15.98 -0.45
CA LEU A 126 -26.68 -16.76 0.67
C LEU A 126 -26.61 -15.96 1.98
N PRO A 127 -27.44 -16.30 2.99
CA PRO A 127 -27.20 -15.86 4.36
C PRO A 127 -25.86 -16.43 4.86
N LEU A 128 -24.98 -15.57 5.37
CA LEU A 128 -23.64 -15.94 5.85
C LEU A 128 -23.53 -15.65 7.36
N PRO A 129 -24.17 -16.45 8.23
CA PRO A 129 -24.13 -16.23 9.67
C PRO A 129 -22.70 -16.40 10.22
N VAL A 130 -22.31 -15.52 11.15
CA VAL A 130 -20.96 -15.47 11.73
C VAL A 130 -20.54 -16.81 12.35
N ASP A 131 -21.48 -17.56 12.94
CA ASP A 131 -21.20 -18.87 13.54
C ASP A 131 -20.78 -19.91 12.49
N GLU A 132 -21.28 -19.81 11.26
CA GLU A 132 -20.92 -20.70 10.15
C GLU A 132 -19.55 -20.37 9.59
N LEU A 133 -19.23 -19.07 9.45
CA LEU A 133 -17.91 -18.59 9.03
C LEU A 133 -16.82 -18.92 10.06
N ALA A 134 -17.14 -18.82 11.35
CA ALA A 134 -16.26 -19.24 12.44
C ALA A 134 -15.96 -20.75 12.38
N ARG A 135 -16.97 -21.58 12.10
CA ARG A 135 -16.78 -23.02 11.93
C ARG A 135 -15.96 -23.37 10.68
N LEU A 136 -16.14 -22.64 9.58
CA LEU A 136 -15.34 -22.80 8.35
C LEU A 136 -13.84 -22.59 8.61
N SER A 137 -13.52 -21.65 9.50
CA SER A 137 -12.15 -21.31 9.90
C SER A 137 -11.59 -22.20 11.02
N GLY A 138 -12.37 -23.15 11.55
CA GLY A 138 -11.96 -23.97 12.70
C GLY A 138 -11.85 -23.18 14.01
N LEU A 139 -12.38 -21.96 14.06
CA LEU A 139 -12.33 -21.08 15.22
C LEU A 139 -13.67 -21.10 15.99
N SER A 140 -13.61 -20.77 17.27
CA SER A 140 -14.84 -20.42 18.00
C SER A 140 -15.35 -19.06 17.52
N ARG A 141 -16.65 -18.81 17.63
CA ARG A 141 -17.25 -17.51 17.27
C ARG A 141 -16.53 -16.34 17.96
N ALA A 142 -16.24 -16.48 19.26
CA ALA A 142 -15.58 -15.44 20.04
C ALA A 142 -14.13 -15.19 19.60
N HIS A 143 -13.42 -16.23 19.16
CA HIS A 143 -12.08 -16.10 18.61
C HIS A 143 -12.12 -15.48 17.21
N PHE A 144 -13.03 -15.97 16.37
CA PHE A 144 -13.26 -15.46 15.01
C PHE A 144 -13.61 -13.96 14.97
N SER A 145 -14.40 -13.46 15.94
CA SER A 145 -14.75 -12.02 15.99
C SER A 145 -13.62 -11.10 16.45
N ARG A 146 -12.48 -11.64 16.89
CA ARG A 146 -11.31 -10.87 17.35
C ARG A 146 -10.20 -10.77 16.31
N VAL A 147 -10.22 -11.66 15.31
CA VAL A 147 -9.36 -11.68 14.13
C VAL A 147 -9.89 -10.66 13.13
#